data_AF-A0A350BRD4-F1
#
_entry.id   AF-A0A350BRD4-F1
#
_cell.length_a   1.000
_cell.length_b   1.000
_cell.length_c   1.000
_cell.angle_alpha   90.00
_cell.angle_beta   90.00
_cell.angle_gamma   90.00
#
_symmetry.space_group_name_H-M   'P 1'
#
loop_
_entity.id
_entity.type
_entity.pdbx_description
1 polymer ?
#
loop_
_entity_poly.entity_id
_entity_poly.type
_entity_poly.pdbx_seq_one_letter_code
_entity_poly.pdbx_strand_id
1 'polypeptide(L)'
;MSFIFKITTTTSPQTFTIPCHFYGAFNATVDYGDGTGSQTVTAYNDSNLTHSFTTAGQHTITIDGTFPNIRFVNDATSAALVDEVVDLGDVGWLMLYAGFQGCTNLTSFSTGTANTTNNTYAQLMFRSCTSLTSVDLTNFDTSNVTSLGNMFQNCSSLTTLDLSSFDTSNVTQTALMFYACPNLTTLDVSSFDTSSVTTMQLMFYNTNLTDLDIKHFDVSSVTNATDFLNRSNNALTTAAYDELLEAWATQDVQLNVPWHFGDAQYTVVNIADWYSPRGASSLSIINNKLVSIADST
;
A
#
# COMPACT_ATOMS: atom_id res chain seq x y z
N MET A 1 -15.92 -18.50 -4.07
CA MET A 1 -15.47 -18.32 -5.48
C MET A 1 -13.96 -18.48 -5.48
N SER A 2 -13.37 -19.05 -6.52
CA SER A 2 -11.96 -19.47 -6.52
C SER A 2 -11.01 -18.27 -6.50
N PHE A 3 -9.86 -18.41 -5.85
CA PHE A 3 -8.72 -17.50 -6.03
C PHE A 3 -7.97 -17.92 -7.30
N ILE A 4 -7.81 -16.99 -8.25
CA ILE A 4 -7.28 -17.24 -9.59
C ILE A 4 -6.15 -16.25 -9.90
N PHE A 5 -4.99 -16.77 -10.25
CA PHE A 5 -3.84 -15.97 -10.68
C PHE A 5 -3.04 -16.69 -11.74
N LYS A 6 -2.23 -15.94 -12.48
CA LYS A 6 -1.39 -16.46 -13.56
C LYS A 6 0.08 -16.33 -13.20
N ILE A 7 0.84 -17.32 -13.62
CA ILE A 7 2.30 -17.29 -13.57
C ILE A 7 2.89 -17.60 -14.94
N THR A 8 4.12 -17.17 -15.20
CA THR A 8 4.87 -17.53 -16.40
C THR A 8 6.18 -18.22 -16.04
N THR A 9 6.31 -19.48 -16.43
CA THR A 9 7.58 -20.20 -16.35
C THR A 9 8.42 -19.97 -17.61
N THR A 10 9.71 -19.75 -17.46
CA THR A 10 10.67 -19.46 -18.53
C THR A 10 11.65 -20.60 -18.79
N THR A 11 11.73 -21.59 -17.89
CA THR A 11 12.54 -22.80 -18.05
C THR A 11 11.70 -24.06 -17.91
N SER A 12 12.28 -25.20 -18.32
CA SER A 12 11.69 -26.52 -18.12
C SER A 12 12.77 -27.49 -17.57
N PRO A 13 12.56 -28.11 -16.39
CA PRO A 13 11.49 -27.82 -15.45
C PRO A 13 11.67 -26.45 -14.76
N GLN A 14 10.59 -25.90 -14.21
CA GLN A 14 10.66 -24.76 -13.29
C GLN A 14 9.70 -24.98 -12.11
N THR A 15 10.19 -24.69 -10.91
CA THR A 15 9.40 -24.84 -9.69
C THR A 15 8.72 -23.52 -9.31
N PHE A 16 7.48 -23.62 -8.84
CA PHE A 16 6.76 -22.53 -8.20
C PHE A 16 6.20 -23.05 -6.87
N THR A 17 6.28 -22.21 -5.84
CA THR A 17 5.71 -22.48 -4.53
C THR A 17 4.68 -21.40 -4.22
N ILE A 18 3.48 -21.79 -3.76
CA ILE A 18 2.48 -20.85 -3.22
C ILE A 18 2.84 -20.60 -1.74
N PRO A 19 3.40 -19.44 -1.38
CA PRO A 19 3.91 -19.25 -0.03
C PRO A 19 2.79 -18.87 0.92
N CYS A 20 2.69 -19.61 2.02
CA CYS A 20 1.66 -19.43 3.04
C CYS A 20 2.27 -19.11 4.41
N HIS A 21 1.43 -18.62 5.30
CA HIS A 21 1.71 -18.35 6.70
C HIS A 21 0.88 -19.29 7.58
N PHE A 22 1.36 -19.57 8.78
CA PHE A 22 0.72 -20.51 9.72
C PHE A 22 -0.66 -20.05 10.26
N TYR A 23 -1.13 -18.88 9.86
CA TYR A 23 -2.33 -18.26 10.42
C TYR A 23 -3.60 -18.69 9.68
N GLY A 24 -4.55 -19.29 10.39
CA GLY A 24 -5.78 -19.82 9.82
C GLY A 24 -5.67 -21.30 9.41
N ALA A 25 -6.83 -21.90 9.14
CA ALA A 25 -6.92 -23.30 8.69
C ALA A 25 -6.95 -23.38 7.17
N PHE A 26 -6.31 -24.39 6.60
CA PHE A 26 -6.29 -24.65 5.17
C PHE A 26 -7.14 -25.88 4.87
N ASN A 27 -7.98 -25.78 3.85
CA ASN A 27 -8.71 -26.91 3.28
C ASN A 27 -9.12 -26.51 1.87
N ALA A 28 -8.17 -26.62 0.95
CA ALA A 28 -8.33 -26.17 -0.42
C ALA A 28 -7.85 -27.21 -1.42
N THR A 29 -8.32 -27.09 -2.65
CA THR A 29 -7.78 -27.76 -3.82
C THR A 29 -7.06 -26.73 -4.69
N VAL A 30 -5.83 -27.03 -5.08
CA VAL A 30 -5.01 -26.21 -5.98
C VAL A 30 -4.87 -26.92 -7.31
N ASP A 31 -5.33 -26.28 -8.38
CA ASP A 31 -5.01 -26.67 -9.76
C ASP A 31 -3.92 -25.73 -10.28
N TYR A 32 -2.78 -26.28 -10.69
CA TYR A 32 -1.65 -25.51 -11.20
C TYR A 32 -1.79 -25.12 -12.68
N GLY A 33 -2.83 -25.60 -13.37
CA GLY A 33 -3.16 -25.17 -14.74
C GLY A 33 -2.34 -25.83 -15.84
N ASP A 34 -1.57 -26.88 -15.52
CA ASP A 34 -0.71 -27.61 -16.48
C ASP A 34 -1.24 -29.00 -16.86
N GLY A 35 -2.47 -29.32 -16.46
CA GLY A 35 -3.12 -30.61 -16.75
C GLY A 35 -2.69 -31.78 -15.86
N THR A 36 -1.91 -31.54 -14.80
CA THR A 36 -1.53 -32.58 -13.82
C THR A 36 -2.62 -32.93 -12.80
N GLY A 37 -3.73 -32.18 -12.81
CA GLY A 37 -4.86 -32.35 -11.91
C GLY A 37 -4.69 -31.60 -10.58
N SER A 38 -5.78 -31.42 -9.84
CA SER A 38 -5.77 -30.65 -8.61
C SER A 38 -5.18 -31.43 -7.44
N GLN A 39 -4.49 -30.73 -6.54
CA GLN A 39 -3.90 -31.27 -5.32
C GLN A 39 -4.61 -30.69 -4.10
N THR A 40 -4.77 -31.49 -3.05
CA THR A 40 -5.36 -31.03 -1.79
C THR A 40 -4.29 -30.38 -0.90
N VAL A 41 -4.60 -29.21 -0.36
CA VAL A 41 -3.77 -28.48 0.60
C VAL A 41 -4.53 -28.36 1.92
N THR A 42 -3.94 -28.88 2.99
CA THR A 42 -4.56 -28.91 4.34
C THR A 42 -3.77 -28.15 5.41
N ALA A 43 -2.58 -27.65 5.05
CA ALA A 43 -1.73 -26.88 5.96
C ALA A 43 -0.91 -25.83 5.19
N TYR A 44 -0.42 -24.82 5.92
CA TYR A 44 0.43 -23.75 5.36
C TYR A 44 1.79 -24.26 4.82
N ASN A 45 2.21 -25.45 5.22
CA ASN A 45 3.45 -26.11 4.84
C ASN A 45 3.21 -27.46 4.15
N ASP A 46 2.02 -27.65 3.59
CA ASP A 46 1.68 -28.83 2.80
C ASP A 46 2.64 -28.95 1.61
N SER A 47 3.17 -30.15 1.35
CA SER A 47 4.12 -30.38 0.25
C SER A 47 3.50 -30.08 -1.12
N ASN A 48 2.16 -30.14 -1.21
CA ASN A 48 1.41 -29.87 -2.44
C ASN A 48 1.38 -28.37 -2.81
N LEU A 49 1.92 -27.48 -1.96
CA LEU A 49 2.10 -26.06 -2.29
C LEU A 49 3.29 -25.81 -3.24
N THR A 50 4.15 -26.79 -3.47
CA THR A 50 5.29 -26.71 -4.38
C THR A 50 5.05 -27.59 -5.61
N HIS A 51 5.08 -26.99 -6.79
CA HIS A 51 4.84 -27.70 -8.05
C HIS A 51 5.97 -27.49 -9.06
N SER A 52 6.28 -28.53 -9.84
CA SER A 52 7.31 -28.49 -10.88
C SER A 52 6.67 -28.54 -12.27
N PHE A 53 6.68 -27.41 -12.95
CA PHE A 53 6.16 -27.28 -14.30
C PHE A 53 7.16 -27.89 -15.30
N THR A 54 6.70 -28.86 -16.08
CA THR A 54 7.53 -29.54 -17.10
C THR A 54 7.53 -28.81 -18.44
N THR A 55 6.72 -27.76 -18.59
CA THR A 55 6.67 -26.90 -19.78
C THR A 55 6.83 -25.45 -19.38
N ALA A 56 7.61 -24.71 -20.18
CA ALA A 56 7.67 -23.26 -20.08
C ALA A 56 6.41 -22.65 -20.70
N GLY A 57 5.92 -21.56 -20.14
CA GLY A 57 4.71 -20.89 -20.61
C GLY A 57 3.91 -20.28 -19.47
N GLN A 58 2.78 -19.68 -19.83
CA GLN A 58 1.83 -19.15 -18.87
C GLN A 58 0.94 -20.29 -18.33
N HIS A 59 0.74 -20.31 -17.03
CA HIS A 59 -0.13 -21.25 -16.32
C HIS A 59 -1.14 -20.46 -15.48
N THR A 60 -2.40 -20.88 -15.49
CA THR A 60 -3.45 -20.29 -14.65
C THR A 60 -3.68 -21.18 -13.44
N ILE A 61 -3.31 -20.68 -12.27
CA ILE A 61 -3.46 -21.38 -11.01
C ILE A 61 -4.82 -21.01 -10.41
N THR A 62 -5.57 -22.03 -10.00
CA THR A 62 -6.89 -21.88 -9.35
C THR A 62 -6.87 -22.55 -7.99
N ILE A 63 -7.34 -21.83 -6.96
CA ILE A 63 -7.45 -22.32 -5.59
C ILE A 63 -8.91 -22.24 -5.15
N ASP A 64 -9.47 -23.39 -4.80
CA ASP A 64 -10.85 -23.55 -4.34
C ASP A 64 -10.90 -24.08 -2.92
N GLY A 65 -11.74 -23.49 -2.06
CA GLY A 65 -11.90 -23.90 -0.66
C GLY A 65 -11.40 -22.84 0.32
N THR A 66 -10.94 -23.27 1.49
CA THR A 66 -10.43 -22.38 2.53
C THR A 66 -8.92 -22.19 2.40
N PHE A 67 -8.51 -20.97 2.05
CA PHE A 67 -7.12 -20.57 1.84
C PHE A 67 -6.89 -19.16 2.41
N PRO A 68 -6.69 -19.04 3.73
CA PRO A 68 -6.92 -17.79 4.45
C PRO A 68 -5.82 -16.74 4.29
N ASN A 69 -4.69 -17.08 3.68
CA ASN A 69 -3.57 -16.17 3.50
C ASN A 69 -2.62 -16.59 2.37
N ILE A 70 -1.84 -15.62 1.90
CA ILE A 70 -0.68 -15.78 1.01
C ILE A 70 0.40 -14.79 1.48
N ARG A 71 1.69 -15.12 1.34
CA ARG A 71 2.79 -14.26 1.85
C ARG A 71 4.16 -14.50 1.20
N PHE A 72 4.58 -13.66 0.25
CA PHE A 72 5.84 -13.82 -0.52
C PHE A 72 7.13 -13.33 0.16
N VAL A 73 7.11 -12.93 1.44
CA VAL A 73 8.22 -12.23 2.13
C VAL A 73 9.62 -12.87 1.98
N ASN A 74 9.71 -14.19 1.73
CA ASN A 74 10.98 -14.91 1.61
C ASN A 74 11.10 -15.78 0.33
N ASP A 75 10.24 -15.57 -0.68
CA ASP A 75 10.25 -16.38 -1.91
C ASP A 75 10.28 -15.49 -3.15
N ALA A 76 11.42 -14.84 -3.37
CA ALA A 76 11.63 -13.98 -4.53
C ALA A 76 11.57 -14.76 -5.86
N THR A 77 11.89 -16.07 -5.85
CA THR A 77 11.86 -16.90 -7.05
C THR A 77 10.43 -17.13 -7.52
N SER A 78 9.54 -17.58 -6.64
CA SER A 78 8.13 -17.77 -6.99
C SER A 78 7.42 -16.42 -7.20
N ALA A 79 7.73 -15.40 -6.38
CA ALA A 79 7.14 -14.08 -6.53
C ALA A 79 7.38 -13.50 -7.93
N ALA A 80 8.59 -13.64 -8.46
CA ALA A 80 8.95 -13.16 -9.79
C ALA A 80 8.24 -13.91 -10.93
N LEU A 81 7.54 -15.02 -10.68
CA LEU A 81 6.76 -15.72 -11.70
C LEU A 81 5.32 -15.25 -11.78
N VAL A 82 4.80 -14.54 -10.78
CA VAL A 82 3.40 -14.08 -10.75
C VAL A 82 3.20 -12.89 -11.70
N ASP A 83 2.31 -13.05 -12.69
CA ASP A 83 2.07 -12.04 -13.73
C ASP A 83 0.79 -11.23 -13.51
N GLU A 84 -0.25 -11.88 -12.99
CA GLU A 84 -1.61 -11.32 -12.88
C GLU A 84 -2.38 -12.04 -11.78
N VAL A 85 -3.07 -11.27 -10.93
CA VAL A 85 -4.16 -11.79 -10.09
C VAL A 85 -5.47 -11.46 -10.78
N VAL A 86 -6.12 -12.50 -11.31
CA VAL A 86 -7.34 -12.38 -12.12
C VAL A 86 -8.56 -12.15 -11.23
N ASP A 87 -8.64 -12.88 -10.14
CA ASP A 87 -9.70 -12.78 -9.14
C ASP A 87 -9.13 -13.25 -7.81
N LEU A 88 -9.13 -12.38 -6.79
CA LEU A 88 -8.66 -12.75 -5.45
C LEU A 88 -9.56 -13.80 -4.78
N GLY A 89 -10.81 -13.94 -5.22
CA GLY A 89 -11.73 -15.00 -4.82
C GLY A 89 -12.19 -14.91 -3.37
N ASP A 90 -13.27 -15.62 -3.08
CA ASP A 90 -13.76 -15.82 -1.71
C ASP A 90 -13.29 -17.18 -1.20
N VAL A 91 -12.08 -17.16 -0.63
CA VAL A 91 -11.38 -18.31 -0.02
C VAL A 91 -11.22 -18.16 1.50
N GLY A 92 -11.94 -17.21 2.11
CA GLY A 92 -11.91 -16.95 3.55
C GLY A 92 -10.68 -16.18 4.02
N TRP A 93 -10.35 -15.08 3.35
CA TRP A 93 -9.18 -14.24 3.66
C TRP A 93 -9.17 -13.75 5.11
N LEU A 94 -8.06 -14.02 5.81
CA LEU A 94 -7.78 -13.52 7.15
C LEU A 94 -6.54 -12.61 7.17
N MET A 95 -5.61 -12.80 6.23
CA MET A 95 -4.34 -12.06 6.20
C MET A 95 -3.81 -11.91 4.78
N LEU A 96 -3.72 -10.66 4.31
CA LEU A 96 -3.06 -10.28 3.05
C LEU A 96 -1.74 -9.50 3.28
N TYR A 97 -1.20 -9.59 4.51
CA TYR A 97 0.10 -9.08 4.88
C TYR A 97 1.20 -9.59 3.96
N ALA A 98 1.82 -8.68 3.19
CA ALA A 98 2.83 -9.01 2.19
C ALA A 98 2.38 -10.07 1.17
N GLY A 99 1.08 -10.09 0.86
CA GLY A 99 0.44 -11.12 0.05
C GLY A 99 1.00 -11.26 -1.36
N PHE A 100 1.48 -10.17 -1.96
CA PHE A 100 2.10 -10.11 -3.28
C PHE A 100 3.43 -9.34 -3.24
N GLN A 101 4.04 -9.21 -2.06
CA GLN A 101 5.29 -8.49 -1.91
C GLN A 101 6.37 -9.07 -2.83
N GLY A 102 7.02 -8.22 -3.61
CA GLY A 102 8.13 -8.60 -4.47
C GLY A 102 7.71 -9.38 -5.71
N CYS A 103 6.41 -9.47 -6.02
CA CYS A 103 5.94 -9.97 -7.31
C CYS A 103 6.29 -8.95 -8.41
N THR A 104 7.54 -8.93 -8.86
CA THR A 104 8.07 -7.90 -9.76
C THR A 104 7.50 -7.99 -11.17
N ASN A 105 6.94 -9.15 -11.55
CA ASN A 105 6.26 -9.36 -12.84
C ASN A 105 4.75 -9.15 -12.78
N LEU A 106 4.18 -8.89 -11.59
CA LEU A 106 2.74 -8.66 -11.43
C LEU A 106 2.37 -7.35 -12.14
N THR A 107 1.55 -7.45 -13.18
CA THR A 107 1.11 -6.31 -14.01
C THR A 107 -0.29 -5.83 -13.66
N SER A 108 -1.18 -6.77 -13.31
CA SER A 108 -2.56 -6.51 -12.92
C SER A 108 -2.97 -7.26 -11.65
N PHE A 109 -3.80 -6.61 -10.84
CA PHE A 109 -4.44 -7.20 -9.67
C PHE A 109 -5.92 -6.86 -9.66
N SER A 110 -6.77 -7.85 -9.42
CA SER A 110 -8.20 -7.66 -9.23
C SER A 110 -8.70 -8.38 -7.98
N THR A 111 -9.45 -7.65 -7.15
CA THR A 111 -10.21 -8.25 -6.06
C THR A 111 -11.32 -9.18 -6.55
N GLY A 112 -11.82 -8.98 -7.77
CA GLY A 112 -12.81 -9.84 -8.40
C GLY A 112 -14.00 -10.10 -7.49
N THR A 113 -14.15 -11.33 -7.03
CA THR A 113 -15.28 -11.80 -6.22
C THR A 113 -14.94 -11.97 -4.74
N ALA A 114 -13.82 -11.39 -4.30
CA ALA A 114 -13.33 -11.57 -2.95
C ALA A 114 -14.24 -11.01 -1.88
N ASN A 115 -14.34 -11.77 -0.79
CA ASN A 115 -14.80 -11.27 0.49
C ASN A 115 -13.59 -11.12 1.42
N THR A 116 -13.29 -9.87 1.78
CA THR A 116 -12.13 -9.52 2.63
C THR A 116 -12.54 -8.95 3.98
N THR A 117 -13.82 -9.08 4.39
CA THR A 117 -14.34 -8.51 5.65
C THR A 117 -13.58 -9.01 6.88
N ASN A 118 -12.99 -10.22 6.83
CA ASN A 118 -12.23 -10.81 7.94
C ASN A 118 -10.72 -10.56 7.85
N ASN A 119 -10.24 -9.81 6.84
CA ASN A 119 -8.83 -9.47 6.68
C ASN A 119 -8.46 -8.33 7.63
N THR A 120 -7.55 -8.60 8.57
CA THR A 120 -7.08 -7.58 9.53
C THR A 120 -5.72 -6.99 9.18
N TYR A 121 -5.01 -7.59 8.21
CA TYR A 121 -3.63 -7.23 7.88
C TYR A 121 -3.44 -7.08 6.36
N ALA A 122 -3.16 -5.87 5.89
CA ALA A 122 -2.93 -5.57 4.47
C ALA A 122 -1.59 -4.83 4.22
N GLN A 123 -0.80 -4.60 5.26
CA GLN A 123 0.48 -3.93 5.13
C GLN A 123 1.45 -4.72 4.23
N LEU A 124 2.30 -4.01 3.48
CA LEU A 124 3.24 -4.57 2.49
C LEU A 124 2.60 -5.32 1.30
N MET A 125 1.26 -5.38 1.14
CA MET A 125 0.61 -6.29 0.18
C MET A 125 1.20 -6.25 -1.23
N PHE A 126 1.47 -5.08 -1.78
CA PHE A 126 2.06 -4.87 -3.12
C PHE A 126 3.49 -4.32 -3.07
N ARG A 127 4.16 -4.36 -1.92
CA ARG A 127 5.49 -3.76 -1.79
C ARG A 127 6.45 -4.35 -2.82
N SER A 128 7.10 -3.49 -3.59
CA SER A 128 8.04 -3.83 -4.67
C SER A 128 7.42 -4.59 -5.85
N CYS A 129 6.12 -4.48 -6.10
CA CYS A 129 5.51 -4.88 -7.36
C CYS A 129 5.84 -3.85 -8.46
N THR A 130 7.08 -3.87 -8.94
CA THR A 130 7.62 -2.81 -9.82
C THR A 130 6.95 -2.71 -11.19
N SER A 131 6.27 -3.77 -11.66
CA SER A 131 5.56 -3.81 -12.94
C SER A 131 4.04 -3.60 -12.82
N LEU A 132 3.53 -3.37 -11.60
CA LEU A 132 2.09 -3.24 -11.35
C LEU A 132 1.57 -1.94 -11.95
N THR A 133 0.59 -2.04 -12.85
CA THR A 133 0.01 -0.91 -13.58
C THR A 133 -1.50 -0.80 -13.43
N SER A 134 -2.19 -1.91 -13.18
CA SER A 134 -3.65 -1.97 -13.04
C SER A 134 -4.03 -2.64 -11.73
N VAL A 135 -4.80 -1.95 -10.90
CA VAL A 135 -5.21 -2.43 -9.57
C VAL A 135 -6.69 -2.14 -9.37
N ASP A 136 -7.50 -3.19 -9.26
CA ASP A 136 -8.92 -3.13 -8.90
C ASP A 136 -9.11 -3.60 -7.46
N LEU A 137 -9.48 -2.65 -6.59
CA LEU A 137 -9.73 -2.84 -5.15
C LEU A 137 -11.21 -2.61 -4.79
N THR A 138 -12.12 -2.67 -5.76
CA THR A 138 -13.54 -2.38 -5.54
C THR A 138 -14.19 -3.25 -4.46
N ASN A 139 -13.76 -4.51 -4.32
CA ASN A 139 -14.23 -5.45 -3.29
C ASN A 139 -13.22 -5.65 -2.14
N PHE A 140 -12.30 -4.70 -1.96
CA PHE A 140 -11.36 -4.71 -0.85
C PHE A 140 -11.94 -4.02 0.38
N ASP A 141 -12.45 -4.79 1.32
CA ASP A 141 -12.93 -4.29 2.61
C ASP A 141 -11.74 -4.05 3.56
N THR A 142 -11.50 -2.78 3.88
CA THR A 142 -10.45 -2.37 4.83
C THR A 142 -11.00 -1.99 6.20
N SER A 143 -12.29 -2.16 6.48
CA SER A 143 -12.93 -1.71 7.72
C SER A 143 -12.33 -2.35 8.98
N ASN A 144 -11.77 -3.56 8.88
CA ASN A 144 -11.08 -4.24 9.98
C ASN A 144 -9.54 -4.14 9.93
N VAL A 145 -8.99 -3.43 8.94
CA VAL A 145 -7.54 -3.28 8.76
C VAL A 145 -7.02 -2.16 9.66
N THR A 146 -5.97 -2.46 10.43
CA THR A 146 -5.36 -1.49 11.36
C THR A 146 -4.08 -0.86 10.84
N SER A 147 -3.50 -1.41 9.76
CA SER A 147 -2.27 -0.93 9.14
C SER A 147 -2.30 -1.11 7.63
N LEU A 148 -2.07 -0.02 6.91
CA LEU A 148 -1.85 0.04 5.46
C LEU A 148 -0.40 0.41 5.13
N GLY A 149 0.50 0.29 6.13
CA GLY A 149 1.91 0.64 5.99
C GLY A 149 2.56 -0.06 4.80
N ASN A 150 3.34 0.70 4.03
CA ASN A 150 4.13 0.21 2.90
C ASN A 150 3.33 -0.53 1.81
N MET A 151 1.99 -0.43 1.78
CA MET A 151 1.15 -1.28 0.92
C MET A 151 1.54 -1.22 -0.56
N PHE A 152 1.84 -0.03 -1.08
CA PHE A 152 2.25 0.20 -2.48
C PHE A 152 3.71 0.65 -2.58
N GLN A 153 4.52 0.49 -1.52
CA GLN A 153 5.92 0.93 -1.53
C GLN A 153 6.68 0.39 -2.74
N ASN A 154 7.41 1.24 -3.48
CA ASN A 154 8.19 0.89 -4.67
C ASN A 154 7.36 0.28 -5.83
N CYS A 155 6.06 0.56 -5.93
CA CYS A 155 5.26 0.23 -7.11
C CYS A 155 5.53 1.23 -8.23
N SER A 156 6.73 1.16 -8.82
CA SER A 156 7.23 2.20 -9.73
C SER A 156 6.45 2.35 -11.03
N SER A 157 5.64 1.37 -11.43
CA SER A 157 4.82 1.44 -12.66
C SER A 157 3.39 1.91 -12.43
N LEU A 158 2.95 2.08 -11.17
CA LEU A 158 1.62 2.60 -10.89
C LEU A 158 1.53 4.07 -11.34
N THR A 159 0.47 4.40 -12.07
CA THR A 159 0.22 5.75 -12.60
C THR A 159 -0.95 6.44 -11.93
N THR A 160 -1.98 5.65 -11.60
CA THR A 160 -3.22 6.04 -10.92
C THR A 160 -3.63 4.91 -9.97
N LEU A 161 -4.49 5.22 -9.01
CA LEU A 161 -5.03 4.24 -8.07
C LEU A 161 -6.38 4.72 -7.57
N ASP A 162 -7.39 3.85 -7.63
CA ASP A 162 -8.70 4.10 -7.02
C ASP A 162 -8.74 3.48 -5.63
N LEU A 163 -8.91 4.32 -4.61
CA LEU A 163 -8.99 3.95 -3.20
C LEU A 163 -10.34 4.33 -2.58
N SER A 164 -11.35 4.60 -3.40
CA SER A 164 -12.66 5.04 -2.94
C SER A 164 -13.39 4.01 -2.06
N SER A 165 -13.02 2.72 -2.16
CA SER A 165 -13.55 1.63 -1.34
C SER A 165 -12.92 1.52 0.05
N PHE A 166 -11.82 2.25 0.32
CA PHE A 166 -11.09 2.12 1.58
C PHE A 166 -11.87 2.81 2.72
N ASP A 167 -12.23 2.02 3.73
CA ASP A 167 -12.55 2.51 5.06
C ASP A 167 -11.27 2.52 5.90
N THR A 168 -10.77 3.71 6.25
CA THR A 168 -9.55 3.87 7.04
C THR A 168 -9.80 4.27 8.49
N SER A 169 -11.05 4.25 8.97
CA SER A 169 -11.43 4.70 10.32
C SER A 169 -10.70 3.96 11.45
N ASN A 170 -10.34 2.70 11.24
CA ASN A 170 -9.58 1.86 12.17
C ASN A 170 -8.06 1.83 11.89
N VAL A 171 -7.59 2.50 10.83
CA VAL A 171 -6.19 2.48 10.43
C VAL A 171 -5.37 3.41 11.34
N THR A 172 -4.31 2.88 11.92
CA THR A 172 -3.40 3.62 12.81
C THR A 172 -2.03 3.89 12.17
N GLN A 173 -1.68 3.17 11.10
CA GLN A 173 -0.37 3.19 10.47
C GLN A 173 -0.49 3.25 8.94
N THR A 174 -0.01 4.35 8.36
CA THR A 174 0.04 4.59 6.89
C THR A 174 1.46 4.90 6.41
N ALA A 175 2.45 4.74 7.28
CA ALA A 175 3.85 4.96 6.98
C ALA A 175 4.28 4.29 5.67
N LEU A 176 5.00 5.03 4.82
CA LEU A 176 5.53 4.57 3.53
C LEU A 176 4.50 4.01 2.53
N MET A 177 3.19 4.23 2.71
CA MET A 177 2.15 3.59 1.89
C MET A 177 2.38 3.74 0.38
N PHE A 178 2.79 4.93 -0.08
CA PHE A 178 3.09 5.23 -1.49
C PHE A 178 4.57 5.60 -1.72
N TYR A 179 5.46 5.25 -0.78
CA TYR A 179 6.87 5.59 -0.85
C TYR A 179 7.50 5.09 -2.17
N ALA A 180 8.21 5.99 -2.85
CA ALA A 180 8.93 5.73 -4.09
C ALA A 180 8.05 5.11 -5.19
N CYS A 181 6.88 5.70 -5.42
CA CYS A 181 6.04 5.47 -6.59
C CYS A 181 6.19 6.63 -7.59
N PRO A 182 7.32 6.75 -8.32
CA PRO A 182 7.61 7.93 -9.15
C PRO A 182 6.68 8.11 -10.34
N ASN A 183 5.93 7.09 -10.79
CA ASN A 183 4.99 7.26 -11.89
C ASN A 183 3.57 7.61 -11.43
N LEU A 184 3.30 7.58 -10.11
CA LEU A 184 2.00 7.94 -9.55
C LEU A 184 1.86 9.46 -9.61
N THR A 185 0.92 9.93 -10.45
CA THR A 185 0.74 11.37 -10.75
C THR A 185 -0.56 11.93 -10.20
N THR A 186 -1.56 11.08 -9.99
CA THR A 186 -2.85 11.45 -9.40
C THR A 186 -3.24 10.43 -8.33
N LEU A 187 -3.76 10.91 -7.21
CA LEU A 187 -4.27 10.07 -6.14
C LEU A 187 -5.38 10.79 -5.39
N ASP A 188 -6.57 10.18 -5.36
CA ASP A 188 -7.68 10.65 -4.55
C ASP A 188 -7.61 9.97 -3.17
N VAL A 189 -7.48 10.78 -2.12
CA VAL A 189 -7.47 10.35 -0.71
C VAL A 189 -8.63 10.96 0.08
N SER A 190 -9.67 11.45 -0.60
CA SER A 190 -10.85 12.06 0.04
C SER A 190 -11.65 11.10 0.92
N SER A 191 -11.57 9.79 0.67
CA SER A 191 -12.19 8.74 1.50
C SER A 191 -11.45 8.46 2.81
N PHE A 192 -10.22 8.96 2.97
CA PHE A 192 -9.39 8.60 4.12
C PHE A 192 -9.85 9.36 5.37
N ASP A 193 -10.38 8.61 6.34
CA ASP A 193 -10.45 9.02 7.74
C ASP A 193 -9.08 8.79 8.41
N THR A 194 -8.41 9.86 8.80
CA THR A 194 -7.09 9.82 9.44
C THR A 194 -7.12 10.08 10.95
N SER A 195 -8.31 10.18 11.57
CA SER A 195 -8.45 10.53 13.00
C SER A 195 -7.74 9.56 13.96
N SER A 196 -7.65 8.29 13.57
CA SER A 196 -6.93 7.23 14.29
C SER A 196 -5.45 7.08 13.88
N VAL A 197 -4.99 7.78 12.84
CA VAL A 197 -3.65 7.60 12.29
C VAL A 197 -2.60 8.24 13.18
N THR A 198 -1.60 7.44 13.57
CA THR A 198 -0.51 7.87 14.45
C THR A 198 0.83 8.01 13.71
N THR A 199 1.00 7.37 12.55
CA THR A 199 2.24 7.40 11.78
C THR A 199 1.99 7.59 10.28
N MET A 200 2.58 8.66 9.73
CA MET A 200 2.51 9.06 8.32
C MET A 200 3.89 9.23 7.68
N GLN A 201 4.98 8.85 8.37
CA GLN A 201 6.34 9.03 7.87
C GLN A 201 6.49 8.53 6.41
N LEU A 202 7.13 9.36 5.57
CA LEU A 202 7.48 9.03 4.20
C LEU A 202 6.30 8.57 3.30
N MET A 203 5.04 8.84 3.68
CA MET A 203 3.87 8.28 3.01
C MET A 203 3.83 8.57 1.50
N PHE A 204 4.19 9.80 1.10
CA PHE A 204 4.20 10.27 -0.29
C PHE A 204 5.60 10.59 -0.82
N TYR A 205 6.65 10.17 -0.10
CA TYR A 205 8.02 10.49 -0.46
C TYR A 205 8.40 9.93 -1.84
N ASN A 206 9.07 10.75 -2.66
CA ASN A 206 9.52 10.36 -4.01
C ASN A 206 8.38 9.85 -4.93
N THR A 207 7.25 10.55 -4.89
CA THR A 207 6.14 10.41 -5.85
C THR A 207 6.16 11.56 -6.87
N ASN A 208 5.43 11.47 -7.97
CA ASN A 208 5.27 12.59 -8.92
C ASN A 208 3.84 13.14 -8.92
N LEU A 209 3.16 13.10 -7.77
CA LEU A 209 1.82 13.66 -7.59
C LEU A 209 1.82 15.14 -7.99
N THR A 210 0.87 15.54 -8.82
CA THR A 210 0.76 16.95 -9.28
C THR A 210 -0.39 17.70 -8.60
N ASP A 211 -1.30 16.98 -7.96
CA ASP A 211 -2.40 17.51 -7.17
C ASP A 211 -2.71 16.51 -6.06
N LEU A 212 -2.69 16.98 -4.81
CA LEU A 212 -2.95 16.17 -3.63
C LEU A 212 -3.75 16.98 -2.61
N ASP A 213 -5.04 16.67 -2.50
CA ASP A 213 -5.92 17.27 -1.50
C ASP A 213 -5.89 16.47 -0.20
N ILE A 214 -5.25 17.04 0.82
CA ILE A 214 -5.08 16.44 2.16
C ILE A 214 -5.56 17.36 3.28
N LYS A 215 -6.29 18.43 2.95
CA LYS A 215 -6.75 19.41 3.95
C LYS A 215 -7.74 18.84 4.96
N HIS A 216 -8.45 17.78 4.58
CA HIS A 216 -9.41 17.08 5.44
C HIS A 216 -8.75 16.10 6.42
N PHE A 217 -7.45 15.82 6.29
CA PHE A 217 -6.77 14.91 7.21
C PHE A 217 -6.81 15.48 8.63
N ASP A 218 -7.30 14.67 9.56
CA ASP A 218 -7.08 14.85 10.99
C ASP A 218 -5.66 14.37 11.32
N VAL A 219 -4.85 15.28 11.83
CA VAL A 219 -3.44 15.05 12.21
C VAL A 219 -3.22 15.18 13.72
N SER A 220 -4.29 15.29 14.51
CA SER A 220 -4.22 15.47 15.97
C SER A 220 -3.56 14.30 16.70
N SER A 221 -3.73 13.07 16.17
CA SER A 221 -3.15 11.83 16.70
C SER A 221 -1.77 11.49 16.15
N VAL A 222 -1.28 12.23 15.14
CA VAL A 222 -0.03 11.90 14.46
C VAL A 222 1.15 12.19 15.38
N THR A 223 2.03 11.20 15.52
CA THR A 223 3.26 11.30 16.34
C THR A 223 4.53 11.29 15.48
N ASN A 224 4.42 10.90 14.20
CA ASN A 224 5.55 10.88 13.27
C ASN A 224 5.10 11.07 11.82
N ALA A 225 5.52 12.19 11.22
CA ALA A 225 5.31 12.53 9.81
C ALA A 225 6.63 12.91 9.13
N THR A 226 7.74 12.33 9.59
CA THR A 226 9.07 12.59 9.02
C THR A 226 9.04 12.36 7.51
N ASP A 227 9.50 13.35 6.74
CA ASP A 227 9.63 13.26 5.28
C ASP A 227 8.32 12.94 4.53
N PHE A 228 7.17 13.30 5.10
CA PHE A 228 5.82 12.98 4.60
C PHE A 228 5.65 13.18 3.09
N LEU A 229 6.06 14.35 2.56
CA LEU A 229 5.96 14.75 1.15
C LEU A 229 7.32 15.13 0.54
N ASN A 230 8.43 14.73 1.15
CA ASN A 230 9.75 15.08 0.62
C ASN A 230 9.99 14.41 -0.74
N ARG A 231 10.56 15.16 -1.69
CA ARG A 231 10.77 14.74 -3.09
C ARG A 231 9.50 14.35 -3.85
N SER A 232 8.30 14.74 -3.39
CA SER A 232 7.10 14.66 -4.22
C SER A 232 7.02 15.88 -5.13
N ASN A 233 7.01 15.70 -6.46
CA ASN A 233 7.10 16.74 -7.50
C ASN A 233 6.04 17.87 -7.42
N ASN A 234 6.17 18.76 -6.43
CA ASN A 234 5.26 19.88 -6.16
C ASN A 234 3.77 19.45 -6.06
N ALA A 235 3.50 18.40 -5.29
CA ALA A 235 2.14 17.88 -5.06
C ALA A 235 1.18 18.92 -4.46
N LEU A 236 1.73 19.96 -3.83
CA LEU A 236 0.98 21.08 -3.26
C LEU A 236 1.41 22.37 -3.96
N THR A 237 0.52 22.95 -4.78
CA THR A 237 0.69 24.33 -5.24
C THR A 237 0.73 25.30 -4.06
N THR A 238 1.24 26.51 -4.25
CA THR A 238 1.29 27.50 -3.16
C THR A 238 -0.07 27.79 -2.54
N ALA A 239 -1.11 27.95 -3.36
CA ALA A 239 -2.46 28.17 -2.87
C ALA A 239 -3.01 26.94 -2.11
N ALA A 240 -2.76 25.74 -2.63
CA ALA A 240 -3.17 24.51 -1.94
C ALA A 240 -2.45 24.33 -0.60
N TYR A 241 -1.18 24.73 -0.53
CA TYR A 241 -0.43 24.68 0.72
C TYR A 241 -0.94 25.73 1.73
N ASP A 242 -1.30 26.94 1.29
CA ASP A 242 -1.94 27.95 2.15
C ASP A 242 -3.26 27.41 2.74
N GLU A 243 -4.14 26.85 1.91
CA GLU A 243 -5.41 26.26 2.35
C GLU A 243 -5.20 25.10 3.33
N LEU A 244 -4.18 24.26 3.10
CA LEU A 244 -3.81 23.17 4.00
C LEU A 244 -3.40 23.71 5.38
N LEU A 245 -2.54 24.73 5.40
CA LEU A 245 -2.04 25.36 6.62
C LEU A 245 -3.18 25.98 7.43
N GLU A 246 -4.12 26.68 6.78
CA GLU A 246 -5.30 27.25 7.43
C GLU A 246 -6.21 26.17 8.04
N ALA A 247 -6.46 25.08 7.31
CA ALA A 247 -7.27 23.98 7.79
C ALA A 247 -6.64 23.32 9.03
N TRP A 248 -5.34 23.01 8.96
CA TRP A 248 -4.63 22.28 10.01
C TRP A 248 -4.31 23.14 11.24
N ALA A 249 -4.21 24.46 11.12
CA ALA A 249 -3.99 25.38 12.24
C ALA A 249 -5.08 25.33 13.33
N THR A 250 -6.26 24.80 13.00
CA THR A 250 -7.39 24.65 13.94
C THR A 250 -7.31 23.39 14.81
N GLN A 251 -6.45 22.42 14.45
CA GLN A 251 -6.35 21.14 15.12
C GLN A 251 -5.39 21.20 16.32
N ASP A 252 -5.72 20.46 17.38
CA ASP A 252 -4.81 20.25 18.51
C ASP A 252 -3.88 19.06 18.20
N VAL A 253 -2.61 19.33 17.91
CA VAL A 253 -1.60 18.36 17.46
C VAL A 253 -0.61 17.94 18.56
N GLN A 254 0.01 16.77 18.39
CA GLN A 254 1.09 16.32 19.27
C GLN A 254 2.32 17.22 19.14
N LEU A 255 3.03 17.46 20.25
CA LEU A 255 4.28 18.23 20.24
C LEU A 255 5.43 17.45 19.59
N ASN A 256 6.39 18.17 19.01
CA ASN A 256 7.65 17.64 18.46
C ASN A 256 7.48 16.64 17.30
N VAL A 257 6.36 16.69 16.59
CA VAL A 257 6.16 15.89 15.38
C VAL A 257 6.87 16.56 14.22
N PRO A 258 7.86 15.91 13.57
CA PRO A 258 8.48 16.47 12.38
C PRO A 258 7.50 16.39 11.20
N TRP A 259 7.30 17.52 10.53
CA TRP A 259 6.51 17.63 9.30
C TRP A 259 7.38 18.21 8.20
N HIS A 260 7.50 17.49 7.07
CA HIS A 260 8.24 17.95 5.89
C HIS A 260 7.36 17.84 4.63
N PHE A 261 7.15 18.98 3.96
CA PHE A 261 6.31 19.09 2.76
C PHE A 261 7.10 19.20 1.45
N GLY A 262 8.38 18.81 1.47
CA GLY A 262 9.25 18.92 0.31
C GLY A 262 9.47 20.38 -0.08
N ASP A 263 9.32 20.66 -1.37
CA ASP A 263 9.57 21.98 -1.95
C ASP A 263 8.32 22.89 -1.95
N ALA A 264 7.22 22.48 -1.29
CA ALA A 264 5.99 23.27 -1.21
C ALA A 264 6.27 24.68 -0.65
N GLN A 265 5.69 25.72 -1.24
CA GLN A 265 5.85 27.11 -0.79
C GLN A 265 4.49 27.66 -0.36
N TYR A 266 4.44 28.64 0.53
CA TYR A 266 3.20 29.28 1.00
C TYR A 266 3.29 30.81 0.84
N THR A 267 2.18 31.54 0.86
CA THR A 267 2.18 33.02 0.76
C THR A 267 2.45 33.68 2.12
N VAL A 268 3.56 34.40 2.25
CA VAL A 268 4.05 34.96 3.54
C VAL A 268 3.09 36.00 4.16
N VAL A 269 2.77 35.88 5.46
CA VAL A 269 2.31 37.01 6.32
C VAL A 269 2.88 36.96 7.76
N ASN A 270 3.98 37.69 8.00
CA ASN A 270 4.45 38.39 9.24
C ASN A 270 4.64 37.66 10.63
N ILE A 271 5.94 37.46 11.01
CA ILE A 271 6.65 37.55 12.34
C ILE A 271 6.12 36.70 13.54
N ALA A 272 6.87 35.94 14.38
CA ALA A 272 8.28 35.85 14.77
C ALA A 272 8.62 34.45 15.35
N ASP A 273 9.93 34.13 15.34
CA ASP A 273 10.70 33.31 16.27
C ASP A 273 10.82 31.75 16.12
N TRP A 274 12.03 31.38 15.66
CA TRP A 274 12.94 30.27 16.04
C TRP A 274 13.12 29.04 15.10
N TYR A 275 14.33 29.02 14.51
CA TYR A 275 15.23 27.96 14.03
C TYR A 275 14.68 26.56 13.66
N SER A 276 14.82 26.18 12.38
CA SER A 276 14.96 24.79 11.93
C SER A 276 15.91 24.70 10.72
N PRO A 277 16.98 23.87 10.73
CA PRO A 277 17.91 23.82 9.62
C PRO A 277 17.43 22.92 8.46
N ARG A 278 17.22 23.60 7.32
CA ARG A 278 17.21 23.20 5.89
C ARG A 278 15.91 22.64 5.26
N GLY A 279 15.25 23.52 4.49
CA GLY A 279 14.69 23.18 3.17
C GLY A 279 13.21 23.50 2.94
N ALA A 280 12.81 24.77 3.04
CA ALA A 280 11.57 25.41 2.58
C ALA A 280 10.26 24.61 2.74
N SER A 281 9.64 24.72 3.93
CA SER A 281 8.21 24.46 4.27
C SER A 281 7.97 23.93 5.69
N SER A 282 8.90 24.07 6.63
CA SER A 282 8.73 23.49 7.96
C SER A 282 7.60 24.15 8.77
N LEU A 283 6.61 23.38 9.17
CA LEU A 283 5.63 23.75 10.19
C LEU A 283 6.26 23.71 11.59
N SER A 284 6.01 24.73 12.40
CA SER A 284 6.25 24.69 13.85
C SER A 284 5.00 24.22 14.58
N ILE A 285 5.19 23.75 15.81
CA ILE A 285 4.08 23.44 16.73
C ILE A 285 4.21 24.36 17.94
N ILE A 286 3.20 25.23 18.14
CA ILE A 286 3.14 26.17 19.27
C ILE A 286 1.83 25.92 20.02
N ASN A 287 1.90 25.64 21.32
CA ASN A 287 0.72 25.34 22.15
C ASN A 287 -0.17 24.24 21.56
N ASN A 288 0.44 23.16 21.06
CA ASN A 288 -0.24 22.07 20.37
C ASN A 288 -1.00 22.50 19.10
N LYS A 289 -0.61 23.59 18.43
CA LYS A 289 -1.18 24.00 17.14
C LYS A 289 -0.12 24.10 16.07
N LEU A 290 -0.45 23.71 14.84
CA LEU A 290 0.43 23.89 13.70
C LEU A 290 0.49 25.37 13.31
N VAL A 291 1.70 25.88 13.14
CA VAL A 291 1.99 27.27 12.76
C VAL A 291 3.02 27.28 11.65
N SER A 292 2.73 27.93 10.53
CA SER A 292 3.68 28.13 9.42
C SER A 292 4.86 29.01 9.85
N ILE A 293 6.11 28.59 9.60
CA ILE A 293 7.32 29.42 9.84
C ILE A 293 7.93 29.85 8.51
N ALA A 294 8.40 31.09 8.39
CA ALA A 294 9.12 31.56 7.21
C ALA A 294 10.61 31.23 7.28
N ASP A 295 11.17 30.69 6.19
CA ASP A 295 12.61 30.51 6.03
C ASP A 295 13.29 31.88 5.95
N SER A 296 14.21 32.17 6.87
CA SER A 296 15.04 33.37 6.82
C SER A 296 16.15 33.19 5.77
N THR A 297 16.23 34.08 4.77
CA THR A 297 17.44 34.27 3.94
C THR A 297 18.59 34.85 4.75
#